data_AF-A0A970GB72-F1
#
_entry.id   AF-A0A970GB72-F1
#
_cell.length_a   1.000
_cell.length_b   1.000
_cell.length_c   1.000
_cell.angle_alpha   90.00
_cell.angle_beta   90.00
_cell.angle_gamma   90.00
#
_symmetry.space_group_name_H-M   'P 1'
#
loop_
_entity.id
_entity.type
_entity.pdbx_description
1 polymer ?
#
loop_
_entity_poly.entity_id
_entity_poly.type
_entity_poly.pdbx_seq_one_letter_code
_entity_poly.pdbx_strand_id
1 'polypeptide(L)'
;AITKLDVLDSFETIKICVTYRYQGKLLQEFPENLAILDKCEPEYIEMPGWQQDLSNVTSYEELPPNAQAYIEKMEELAGVKQALVAVGPKRSQTIVSRQMFD
;
A
#
# COMPACT_ATOMS: atom_id res chain seq x y z
N ALA A 1 -3.66 9.35 -1.78
CA ALA A 1 -3.49 8.70 -3.11
C ALA A 1 -2.53 7.53 -2.94
N ILE A 2 -2.75 6.43 -3.68
CA ILE A 2 -1.82 5.31 -3.78
C ILE A 2 -1.22 5.34 -5.18
N THR A 3 0.10 5.17 -5.30
CA THR A 3 0.82 5.25 -6.58
C THR A 3 1.80 4.11 -6.71
N LYS A 4 2.20 3.81 -7.95
CA LYS A 4 3.10 2.69 -8.27
C LYS A 4 2.54 1.34 -7.82
N LEU A 5 1.22 1.17 -7.86
CA LEU A 5 0.60 -0.10 -7.51
C LEU A 5 1.08 -1.21 -8.45
N ASP A 6 1.27 -0.86 -9.74
CA ASP A 6 1.83 -1.69 -10.81
C ASP A 6 3.21 -2.30 -10.50
N VAL A 7 3.99 -1.67 -9.61
CA VAL A 7 5.31 -2.23 -9.20
C VAL A 7 5.15 -3.52 -8.38
N LEU A 8 3.97 -3.74 -7.79
CA LEU A 8 3.68 -4.91 -6.97
C LEU A 8 3.09 -6.08 -7.79
N ASP A 9 2.90 -5.91 -9.10
CA ASP A 9 2.20 -6.86 -9.97
C ASP A 9 2.79 -8.26 -9.96
N SER A 10 4.10 -8.41 -9.82
CA SER A 10 4.78 -9.71 -9.90
C SER A 10 4.95 -10.43 -8.56
N PHE A 11 4.47 -9.86 -7.45
CA PHE A 11 4.69 -10.43 -6.13
C PHE A 11 3.64 -11.51 -5.82
N GLU A 12 4.10 -12.67 -5.32
CA GLU A 12 3.21 -13.70 -4.75
C GLU A 12 2.65 -13.27 -3.38
N THR A 13 3.49 -12.61 -2.59
CA THR A 13 3.18 -12.12 -1.24
C THR A 13 3.74 -10.72 -1.08
N ILE A 14 2.94 -9.83 -0.50
CA ILE A 14 3.28 -8.44 -0.19
C ILE A 14 3.36 -8.28 1.32
N LYS A 15 4.45 -7.67 1.80
CA LYS A 15 4.69 -7.39 3.22
C LYS A 15 4.35 -5.94 3.53
N ILE A 16 3.56 -5.72 4.58
CA ILE A 16 3.24 -4.37 5.09
C ILE A 16 3.82 -4.27 6.50
N CYS A 17 4.74 -3.33 6.70
CA CYS A 17 5.29 -3.05 8.02
C CYS A 17 4.22 -2.33 8.84
N VAL A 18 3.82 -2.91 9.97
CA VAL A 18 2.75 -2.37 10.82
C VAL A 18 3.28 -1.80 12.14
N THR A 19 4.42 -2.29 12.62
CA THR A 19 5.04 -1.86 13.88
C THR A 19 6.55 -2.05 13.80
N TYR A 20 7.27 -1.41 14.72
CA TYR A 20 8.71 -1.60 14.88
C TYR A 20 9.01 -2.10 16.29
N ARG A 21 10.07 -2.88 16.45
CA ARG A 21 10.57 -3.34 17.74
C ARG A 21 11.98 -2.82 17.96
N TYR A 22 12.20 -2.18 19.11
CA TYR A 22 13.51 -1.66 19.51
C TYR A 22 13.76 -1.99 20.98
N GLN A 23 14.85 -2.70 21.26
CA GLN A 23 15.24 -3.11 22.62
C GLN A 23 14.10 -3.80 23.39
N GLY A 24 13.35 -4.67 22.70
CA GLY A 24 12.21 -5.40 23.27
C GLY A 24 10.92 -4.57 23.41
N LYS A 25 10.95 -3.26 23.14
CA LYS A 25 9.77 -2.39 23.16
C LYS A 25 9.14 -2.27 21.78
N LEU A 26 7.82 -2.29 21.74
CA LEU A 26 7.06 -2.02 20.52
C LEU A 26 6.93 -0.51 20.31
N LEU A 27 7.20 -0.07 19.09
CA LEU A 27 6.98 1.29 18.60
C LEU A 27 5.86 1.24 17.56
N GLN A 28 4.78 1.97 17.82
CA GLN A 28 3.63 2.07 16.92
C GLN A 28 3.77 3.21 15.91
N GLU A 29 4.67 4.15 16.18
CA GLU A 29 4.97 5.27 15.30
C GLU A 29 6.35 5.10 14.67
N PHE A 30 6.56 5.80 13.56
CA PHE A 30 7.85 5.83 12.89
C PHE A 30 8.92 6.43 13.83
N PRO A 31 10.09 5.77 14.02
CA PRO A 31 11.14 6.29 14.87
C PRO A 31 11.69 7.62 14.36
N GLU A 32 11.64 8.67 15.20
CA GLU A 32 12.16 10.00 14.88
C GLU A 32 13.70 10.09 14.88
N ASN A 33 14.37 9.13 15.52
CA ASN A 33 15.83 9.09 15.63
C ASN A 33 16.42 8.03 14.70
N LEU A 34 17.31 8.44 13.80
CA LEU A 34 17.97 7.56 12.84
C LEU A 34 18.76 6.41 13.50
N ALA A 35 19.41 6.65 14.65
CA ALA A 35 20.14 5.62 15.36
C ALA A 35 19.22 4.58 16.05
N ILE A 36 17.96 4.96 16.30
CA ILE A 36 16.93 4.01 16.75
C ILE A 36 16.39 3.25 15.53
N LEU A 37 16.02 3.96 14.46
CA LEU A 37 15.50 3.37 13.23
C LEU A 37 16.44 2.30 12.64
N ASP A 38 17.75 2.57 12.61
CA ASP A 38 18.78 1.65 12.13
C ASP A 38 18.82 0.31 12.90
N LYS A 39 18.33 0.30 14.13
CA LYS A 39 18.31 -0.86 15.02
C LYS A 39 16.91 -1.42 15.27
N CYS A 40 15.89 -0.85 14.61
CA CYS A 40 14.52 -1.33 14.72
C CYS A 40 14.33 -2.58 13.88
N GLU A 41 13.64 -3.56 14.44
CA GLU A 41 13.12 -4.72 13.71
C GLU A 41 11.69 -4.41 13.26
N PRO A 42 11.39 -4.35 11.95
CA PRO A 42 10.03 -4.18 11.46
C PRO A 42 9.23 -5.47 11.66
N GLU A 43 7.98 -5.34 12.12
CA GLU A 43 7.02 -6.43 12.13
C GLU A 43 6.06 -6.27 10.96
N TYR A 44 5.94 -7.34 10.18
CA TYR A 44 5.16 -7.35 8.95
C TYR A 44 3.88 -8.16 9.11
N ILE A 45 2.82 -7.69 8.47
CA ILE A 45 1.74 -8.59 8.00
C ILE A 45 2.03 -9.00 6.56
N GLU A 46 1.56 -10.19 6.19
CA GLU A 46 1.67 -10.72 4.84
C GLU A 46 0.29 -10.75 4.19
N MET A 47 0.21 -10.29 2.94
CA MET A 47 -0.99 -10.35 2.12
C MET A 47 -0.67 -11.05 0.80
N PRO A 48 -1.62 -11.80 0.21
CA PRO A 48 -1.42 -12.36 -1.11
C PRO A 48 -1.28 -11.23 -2.14
N GLY A 49 -0.28 -11.31 -3.01
CA GLY A 49 -0.19 -10.46 -4.19
C GLY A 49 -1.14 -10.94 -5.28
N TRP A 50 -1.14 -10.27 -6.44
CA TRP A 50 -2.11 -10.53 -7.51
C TRP A 50 -1.52 -11.13 -8.78
N GLN A 51 -0.20 -11.07 -9.00
CA GLN A 51 0.46 -11.72 -10.15
C GLN A 51 -0.20 -11.39 -11.50
N GLN A 52 -0.64 -10.13 -11.67
CA GLN A 52 -1.41 -9.67 -12.81
C GLN A 52 -1.03 -8.23 -13.16
N ASP A 53 -0.86 -7.95 -14.45
CA ASP A 53 -0.58 -6.61 -14.97
C ASP A 53 -1.80 -5.68 -14.79
N LEU A 54 -1.59 -4.55 -14.11
CA LEU A 54 -2.62 -3.54 -13.88
C LEU A 54 -2.67 -2.45 -14.95
N SER A 55 -1.76 -2.46 -15.94
CA SER A 55 -1.57 -1.35 -16.87
C SER A 55 -2.82 -0.97 -17.70
N ASN A 56 -3.76 -1.89 -17.87
CA ASN A 56 -5.00 -1.67 -18.61
C ASN A 56 -6.24 -1.48 -17.73
N VAL A 57 -6.10 -1.49 -16.41
CA VAL A 57 -7.21 -1.28 -15.47
C VAL A 57 -7.64 0.19 -15.50
N THR A 58 -8.94 0.43 -15.65
CA THR A 58 -9.48 1.80 -15.77
C THR A 58 -10.46 2.19 -14.66
N SER A 59 -10.96 1.23 -13.88
CA SER A 59 -11.86 1.45 -12.75
C SER A 59 -11.39 0.68 -11.52
N TYR A 60 -11.88 1.04 -10.33
CA TYR A 60 -11.48 0.38 -9.08
C TYR A 60 -11.99 -1.07 -9.04
N GLU A 61 -13.18 -1.29 -9.59
CA GLU A 61 -13.89 -2.56 -9.63
C GLU A 61 -13.19 -3.58 -10.57
N GLU A 62 -12.43 -3.09 -11.55
CA GLU A 62 -11.60 -3.90 -12.44
C GLU A 62 -10.28 -4.39 -11.81
N LEU A 63 -9.90 -3.85 -10.64
CA LEU A 63 -8.70 -4.30 -9.95
C LEU A 63 -8.84 -5.77 -9.51
N PRO A 64 -7.75 -6.57 -9.54
CA PRO A 64 -7.75 -7.90 -8.95
C PRO A 64 -8.21 -7.87 -7.49
N PRO A 65 -8.95 -8.89 -6.99
CA PRO A 65 -9.43 -8.91 -5.61
C PRO A 65 -8.33 -8.70 -4.57
N ASN A 66 -7.14 -9.28 -4.79
CA ASN A 66 -6.01 -9.11 -3.89
C ASN A 66 -5.43 -7.69 -3.90
N ALA A 67 -5.48 -6.98 -5.03
CA ALA A 67 -5.09 -5.57 -5.11
C ALA A 67 -6.10 -4.67 -4.38
N GLN A 68 -7.41 -4.94 -4.53
CA GLN A 68 -8.45 -4.25 -3.76
C GLN A 68 -8.27 -4.48 -2.25
N ALA A 69 -8.05 -5.72 -1.82
CA ALA A 69 -7.82 -6.07 -0.43
C ALA A 69 -6.56 -5.37 0.13
N TYR A 70 -5.47 -5.28 -0.65
CA TYR A 70 -4.28 -4.53 -0.28
C TYR A 70 -4.58 -3.04 -0.05
N ILE A 71 -5.33 -2.41 -0.97
CA ILE A 71 -5.74 -1.00 -0.83
C ILE A 71 -6.59 -0.80 0.42
N GLU A 72 -7.58 -1.66 0.65
CA GLU A 72 -8.45 -1.62 1.84
C GLU A 72 -7.65 -1.75 3.13
N LYS A 73 -6.67 -2.66 3.17
CA LYS A 73 -5.78 -2.80 4.34
C LYS A 73 -4.94 -1.56 4.57
N MET A 74 -4.43 -0.92 3.51
CA MET A 74 -3.70 0.35 3.62
C MET A 74 -4.60 1.47 4.16
N GLU A 75 -5.86 1.54 3.73
CA GLU A 75 -6.84 2.50 4.26
C GLU A 75 -7.16 2.26 5.75
N GLU A 76 -7.32 0.99 6.16
CA GLU A 76 -7.54 0.60 7.55
C GLU A 76 -6.35 1.02 8.43
N LEU A 77 -5.13 0.67 8.03
CA LEU A 77 -3.92 0.97 8.79
C LEU A 77 -3.64 2.48 8.87
N ALA A 78 -3.92 3.22 7.81
CA ALA A 78 -3.72 4.67 7.78
C ALA A 78 -4.87 5.47 8.42
N GLY A 79 -6.01 4.83 8.69
CA GLY A 79 -7.22 5.48 9.20
C GLY A 79 -7.86 6.48 8.23
N VAL A 80 -7.50 6.43 6.93
CA VAL A 80 -7.95 7.37 5.91
C VAL A 80 -8.22 6.67 4.59
N LYS A 81 -9.21 7.19 3.88
CA LYS A 81 -9.71 6.71 2.61
C LYS A 81 -8.90 7.29 1.43
N GLN A 82 -8.51 6.46 0.47
CA GLN A 82 -7.80 6.90 -0.74
C GLN A 82 -8.78 7.44 -1.80
N ALA A 83 -8.39 8.46 -2.55
CA ALA A 83 -9.23 8.99 -3.64
C ALA A 83 -8.68 8.71 -5.04
N LEU A 84 -7.40 8.36 -5.14
CA LEU A 84 -6.67 8.13 -6.38
C LEU A 84 -5.80 6.88 -6.27
N VAL A 85 -5.82 6.04 -7.31
CA VAL A 85 -4.94 4.88 -7.48
C VAL A 85 -4.24 4.97 -8.83
N ALA A 86 -2.91 5.03 -8.86
CA ALA A 86 -2.14 4.96 -10.11
C ALA A 86 -1.68 3.52 -10.38
N VAL A 87 -2.03 3.01 -11.56
CA VAL A 87 -1.77 1.65 -12.06
C VAL A 87 -0.77 1.64 -13.24
N GLY A 88 -0.02 2.73 -13.38
CA GLY A 88 1.01 2.86 -14.40
C GLY A 88 1.53 4.29 -14.53
N PRO A 89 2.53 4.52 -15.40
CA PRO A 89 3.21 5.81 -15.52
C PRO A 89 2.43 6.87 -16.30
N LYS A 90 1.44 6.50 -17.12
CA LYS A 90 0.68 7.46 -17.93
C LYS A 90 -0.36 8.18 -17.09
N ARG A 91 -0.66 9.44 -17.43
CA ARG A 91 -1.74 10.21 -16.79
C ARG A 91 -3.10 9.51 -16.86
N SER A 92 -3.38 8.79 -17.94
CA SER A 92 -4.62 8.02 -18.12
C SER A 92 -4.68 6.76 -17.24
N GLN A 93 -3.56 6.31 -16.66
CA GLN A 93 -3.47 5.15 -15.77
C GLN A 93 -3.61 5.59 -14.30
N THR A 94 -4.56 6.49 -14.04
CA THR A 94 -4.92 6.95 -12.70
C THR A 94 -6.43 6.84 -12.54
N ILE A 95 -6.85 5.98 -11.62
CA ILE A 95 -8.24 5.74 -11.27
C ILE A 95 -8.66 6.78 -10.23
N VAL A 96 -9.79 7.44 -10.46
CA VAL A 96 -10.42 8.35 -9.50
C VAL A 96 -11.52 7.59 -8.77
N SER A 97 -11.21 7.10 -7.56
CA SER A 97 -12.15 6.30 -6.77
C SER A 97 -13.13 7.13 -5.97
N ARG A 98 -12.80 8.40 -5.68
CA ARG A 98 -13.65 9.33 -4.92
C ARG A 98 -13.50 10.75 -5.47
N GLN A 99 -14.60 11.48 -5.55
CA GLN A 99 -14.59 12.89 -5.93
C GLN A 99 -13.91 13.72 -4.83
N MET A 100 -12.92 14.54 -5.21
CA MET A 100 -12.12 15.36 -4.27
C MET A 100 -12.48 16.85 -4.30
N PHE A 101 -13.08 17.30 -5.40
CA PHE A 101 -13.43 18.68 -5.65
C PHE A 101 -14.83 18.73 -6.27
N ASP A 102 -15.55 19.81 -5.97
CA ASP A 102 -16.85 20.13 -6.56
C ASP A 102 -16.71 20.55 -8.04
#